data_AF-A0A3Q0FQT5-F1
#
_entry.id   AF-A0A3Q0FQT5-F1
#
_cell.length_a   1.000
_cell.length_b   1.000
_cell.length_c   1.000
_cell.angle_alpha   90.00
_cell.angle_beta   90.00
_cell.angle_gamma   90.00
#
_symmetry.space_group_name_H-M   'P 1'
#
loop_
_entity.id
_entity.type
_entity.pdbx_description
1 polymer ?
#
loop_
_entity_poly.entity_id
_entity_poly.type
_entity_poly.pdbx_seq_one_letter_code
_entity_poly.pdbx_strand_id
1 'polypeptide(L)'
;MYLEKARSFVNGQCEGVEPWKLIGLTFASTLILVWMHNFLFQPESLTSRSKKQFFKLIRKMPIVGGIIQKQINKALDDVTSSLPFLKDEKGYIKTLPAQGISQDELLEKIKDYSSMSEVHWEDGKVSGTVYSGEEKLTNLLVKVYEKFAWSNPLHPDIFPGLRKMEAEVVRMACTLFHGGPSSCGVVSRPLNT
;
A
#
# COMPACT_ATOMS: atom_id res chain seq x y z
N MET A 1 37.27 -29.65 -39.50
CA MET A 1 36.97 -31.02 -40.00
C MET A 1 35.82 -31.70 -39.25
N TYR A 2 35.74 -31.64 -37.91
CA TYR A 2 34.65 -32.29 -37.14
C TYR A 2 33.27 -31.62 -37.31
N LEU A 3 33.24 -30.29 -37.45
CA LEU A 3 32.01 -29.51 -37.67
C LEU A 3 31.29 -29.86 -38.98
N GLU A 4 32.02 -30.15 -40.06
CA GLU A 4 31.40 -30.49 -41.35
C GLU A 4 30.81 -31.90 -41.35
N LYS A 5 31.48 -32.85 -40.70
CA LYS A 5 30.93 -34.20 -40.48
C LYS A 5 29.67 -34.16 -39.62
N ALA A 6 29.67 -33.33 -38.57
CA ALA A 6 28.49 -33.15 -37.72
C ALA A 6 27.32 -32.50 -38.49
N ARG A 7 27.60 -31.47 -39.30
CA ARG A 7 26.59 -30.80 -40.13
C ARG A 7 25.98 -31.74 -41.17
N SER A 8 26.81 -32.53 -41.85
CA SER A 8 26.37 -33.54 -42.82
C SER A 8 25.51 -34.62 -42.15
N PHE A 9 25.87 -35.07 -40.96
CA PHE A 9 25.12 -36.07 -40.19
C PHE A 9 23.75 -35.55 -39.73
N VAL A 10 23.70 -34.33 -39.18
CA VAL A 10 22.44 -33.71 -38.72
C VAL A 10 21.50 -33.43 -39.88
N ASN A 11 22.04 -32.92 -41.00
CA ASN A 11 21.24 -32.67 -42.20
C ASN A 11 20.70 -33.98 -42.81
N GLY A 12 21.49 -35.06 -42.82
CA GLY A 12 21.02 -36.38 -43.29
C GLY A 12 19.93 -36.99 -42.41
N GLN A 13 19.93 -36.72 -41.09
CA GLN A 13 18.84 -37.14 -40.19
C GLN A 13 17.56 -36.30 -40.36
N CYS A 14 17.66 -35.10 -40.94
CA CYS A 14 16.55 -34.17 -41.14
C CYS A 14 16.06 -34.08 -42.60
N GLU A 15 16.60 -34.91 -43.50
CA GLU A 15 16.45 -34.81 -44.96
C GLU A 15 15.01 -35.09 -45.46
N GLY A 16 14.13 -35.61 -44.59
CA GLY A 16 12.71 -35.89 -44.88
C GLY A 16 11.69 -35.08 -44.08
N VAL A 17 12.11 -34.08 -43.30
CA VAL A 17 11.21 -33.32 -42.41
C VAL A 17 11.06 -31.88 -42.88
N GLU A 18 9.82 -31.45 -43.12
CA GLU A 18 9.54 -30.08 -43.54
C GLU A 18 10.02 -29.06 -42.48
N PRO A 19 10.65 -27.93 -42.88
CA PRO A 19 11.26 -26.98 -41.96
C PRO A 19 10.35 -26.44 -40.85
N TRP A 20 9.05 -26.26 -41.13
CA TRP A 20 8.09 -25.77 -40.15
C TRP A 20 7.80 -26.79 -39.04
N LYS A 21 7.87 -28.10 -39.33
CA LYS A 21 7.69 -29.17 -38.33
C LYS A 21 8.88 -29.21 -37.38
N LEU A 22 10.10 -28.99 -37.89
CA LEU A 22 11.31 -28.86 -37.08
C LEU A 22 11.22 -27.66 -36.13
N ILE A 23 10.79 -26.50 -36.64
CA ILE A 23 10.60 -25.29 -35.82
C ILE A 23 9.49 -25.53 -34.78
N GLY A 24 8.36 -26.10 -35.17
CA GLY A 24 7.26 -26.40 -34.25
C GLY A 24 7.65 -27.39 -33.16
N LEU A 25 8.44 -28.42 -33.50
CA LEU A 25 8.87 -29.46 -32.57
C LEU A 25 9.93 -28.95 -31.59
N THR A 26 10.87 -28.12 -32.04
CA THR A 26 11.85 -27.46 -31.17
C THR A 26 11.20 -26.41 -30.26
N PHE A 27 10.21 -25.66 -30.76
CA PHE A 27 9.44 -24.72 -29.94
C PHE A 27 8.58 -25.46 -28.90
N ALA A 28 7.90 -26.55 -29.30
CA ALA A 28 7.12 -27.35 -28.37
C ALA A 28 8.01 -28.04 -27.32
N SER A 29 9.16 -28.60 -27.73
CA SER A 29 10.07 -29.28 -26.80
C SER A 29 10.70 -28.31 -25.81
N THR A 30 11.09 -27.11 -26.24
CA THR A 30 11.58 -26.05 -25.35
C THR A 30 10.50 -25.57 -24.39
N LEU A 31 9.27 -25.38 -24.85
CA LEU A 31 8.14 -25.00 -23.98
C LEU A 31 7.85 -26.10 -22.93
N ILE A 32 7.88 -27.38 -23.34
CA ILE A 32 7.70 -28.52 -22.45
C ILE A 32 8.85 -28.60 -21.44
N LEU A 33 10.09 -28.40 -21.87
CA LEU A 33 11.25 -28.40 -20.99
C LEU A 33 11.20 -27.25 -19.98
N VAL A 34 10.84 -26.04 -20.41
CA VAL A 34 10.65 -24.88 -19.52
C VAL A 34 9.49 -25.13 -18.56
N TRP A 35 8.38 -25.67 -19.04
CA TRP A 35 7.24 -26.03 -18.20
C TRP A 35 7.62 -27.11 -17.17
N MET A 36 8.34 -28.14 -17.59
CA MET A 36 8.77 -29.26 -16.74
C MET A 36 9.82 -28.81 -15.73
N HIS A 37 10.77 -27.97 -16.13
CA HIS A 37 11.75 -27.35 -15.25
C HIS A 37 11.06 -26.45 -14.22
N ASN A 38 10.17 -25.56 -14.68
CA ASN A 38 9.36 -24.74 -13.79
C ASN A 38 8.43 -25.58 -12.92
N PHE A 39 7.99 -26.77 -13.33
CA PHE A 39 7.13 -27.64 -12.52
C PHE A 39 7.92 -28.40 -11.44
N LEU A 40 9.13 -28.89 -11.78
CA LEU A 40 9.99 -29.69 -10.91
C LEU A 40 10.78 -28.84 -9.92
N PHE A 41 11.24 -27.65 -10.32
CA PHE A 41 12.08 -26.76 -9.50
C PHE A 41 11.30 -25.62 -8.84
N GLN A 42 9.98 -25.73 -8.66
CA GLN A 42 9.29 -24.80 -7.75
C GLN A 42 9.60 -25.16 -6.29
N PRO A 43 9.89 -24.18 -5.43
CA PRO A 43 10.12 -24.40 -4.00
C PRO A 43 8.86 -24.80 -3.20
N GLU A 44 7.72 -25.05 -3.85
CA GLU A 44 6.47 -25.42 -3.19
C GLU A 44 6.22 -26.94 -3.21
N SER A 45 5.83 -27.50 -2.07
CA SER A 45 5.49 -28.91 -1.96
C SER A 45 4.30 -29.31 -2.86
N LEU A 46 4.34 -30.52 -3.42
CA LEU A 46 3.26 -31.05 -4.27
C LEU A 46 1.88 -31.02 -3.57
N THR A 47 1.86 -31.18 -2.24
CA THR A 47 0.64 -31.09 -1.43
C THR A 47 0.06 -29.68 -1.38
N SER A 48 0.90 -28.63 -1.33
CA SER A 48 0.46 -27.23 -1.42
C SER A 48 -0.20 -26.94 -2.77
N ARG A 49 0.39 -27.44 -3.86
CA ARG A 49 -0.10 -27.23 -5.22
C ARG A 49 -1.46 -27.90 -5.44
N SER A 50 -1.58 -29.16 -5.03
CA SER A 50 -2.85 -29.88 -5.08
C SER A 50 -3.92 -29.22 -4.22
N LYS A 51 -3.58 -28.75 -3.01
CA LYS A 51 -4.49 -27.99 -2.16
C LYS A 51 -4.93 -26.69 -2.82
N LYS A 52 -4.01 -25.86 -3.35
CA LYS A 52 -4.35 -24.59 -4.02
C LYS A 52 -5.27 -24.82 -5.23
N GLN A 53 -4.97 -25.82 -6.06
CA GLN A 53 -5.80 -26.14 -7.22
C GLN A 53 -7.17 -26.68 -6.81
N PHE A 54 -7.21 -27.54 -5.79
CA PHE A 54 -8.45 -28.04 -5.20
C PHE A 54 -9.32 -26.91 -4.62
N PHE A 55 -8.73 -26.01 -3.83
CA PHE A 55 -9.43 -24.82 -3.32
C PHE A 55 -9.91 -23.90 -4.44
N LYS A 56 -9.12 -23.74 -5.51
CA LYS A 56 -9.51 -22.95 -6.69
C LYS A 56 -10.69 -23.56 -7.43
N LEU A 57 -10.74 -24.90 -7.56
CA LEU A 57 -11.85 -25.62 -8.17
C LEU A 57 -13.10 -25.57 -7.29
N ILE A 58 -12.95 -25.77 -5.98
CA ILE A 58 -14.05 -25.67 -5.01
C ILE A 58 -14.67 -24.28 -5.02
N ARG A 59 -13.85 -23.22 -5.04
CA ARG A 59 -14.32 -21.83 -5.06
C ARG A 59 -15.07 -21.48 -6.37
N LYS A 60 -14.80 -22.19 -7.46
CA LYS A 60 -15.52 -22.03 -8.74
C LYS A 60 -16.90 -22.69 -8.75
N MET A 61 -17.21 -23.53 -7.77
CA MET A 61 -18.55 -24.09 -7.65
C MET A 61 -19.54 -23.01 -7.18
N PRO A 62 -20.70 -22.86 -7.85
CA PRO A 62 -21.63 -21.76 -7.57
C PRO A 62 -22.17 -21.77 -6.14
N ILE A 63 -22.34 -22.95 -5.54
CA ILE A 63 -22.82 -23.11 -4.16
C ILE A 63 -21.80 -22.57 -3.15
N VAL A 64 -20.53 -22.95 -3.30
CA VAL A 64 -19.47 -22.53 -2.38
C VAL A 64 -19.16 -21.05 -2.55
N GLY A 65 -19.18 -20.55 -3.79
CA GLY A 65 -19.08 -19.11 -4.07
C GLY A 65 -20.18 -18.31 -3.37
N GLY A 66 -21.43 -18.80 -3.38
CA GLY A 66 -22.55 -18.17 -2.68
C GLY A 66 -22.36 -18.11 -1.16
N ILE A 67 -21.87 -19.19 -0.54
CA ILE A 67 -21.58 -19.23 0.91
C ILE A 67 -20.43 -18.26 1.26
N ILE A 68 -19.37 -18.24 0.47
CA ILE A 68 -18.25 -17.31 0.65
C ILE A 68 -18.73 -15.86 0.53
N GLN A 69 -19.53 -15.55 -0.49
CA GLN A 69 -20.05 -14.20 -0.68
C GLN A 69 -20.95 -13.78 0.49
N LYS A 70 -21.76 -14.70 1.03
CA LYS A 70 -22.57 -14.45 2.22
C LYS A 70 -21.71 -14.10 3.44
N GLN A 71 -20.58 -14.80 3.64
CA GLN A 71 -19.65 -14.49 4.73
C GLN A 71 -18.93 -13.15 4.52
N ILE A 72 -18.57 -12.82 3.26
CA ILE A 72 -17.99 -11.50 2.93
C ILE A 72 -19.00 -10.40 3.23
N ASN A 73 -20.25 -10.54 2.76
CA ASN A 73 -21.29 -9.54 3.01
C ASN A 73 -21.56 -9.39 4.50
N LYS A 74 -21.67 -10.51 5.24
CA LYS A 74 -21.81 -10.48 6.70
C LYS A 74 -20.64 -9.76 7.37
N ALA A 75 -19.40 -10.04 6.97
CA ALA A 75 -18.23 -9.36 7.52
C ALA A 75 -18.23 -7.85 7.19
N LEU A 76 -18.67 -7.47 5.99
CA LEU A 76 -18.85 -6.06 5.62
C LEU A 76 -19.94 -5.38 6.45
N ASP A 77 -21.06 -6.07 6.69
CA ASP A 77 -22.16 -5.57 7.52
C ASP A 77 -21.74 -5.43 8.98
N ASP A 78 -20.99 -6.41 9.52
CA ASP A 78 -20.43 -6.39 10.88
C ASP A 78 -19.41 -5.24 11.04
N VAL A 79 -18.55 -5.00 10.02
CA VAL A 79 -17.64 -3.84 9.98
C VAL A 79 -18.43 -2.52 9.88
N THR A 80 -19.45 -2.46 9.04
CA THR A 80 -20.23 -1.22 8.85
C THR A 80 -21.07 -0.89 10.08
N SER A 81 -21.63 -1.91 10.76
CA SER A 81 -22.38 -1.73 12.00
C SER A 81 -21.50 -1.36 13.19
N SER A 82 -20.26 -1.84 13.22
CA SER A 82 -19.26 -1.42 14.23
C SER A 82 -18.66 -0.04 13.97
N LEU A 83 -18.88 0.55 12.79
CA LEU A 83 -18.42 1.89 12.41
C LEU A 83 -19.60 2.82 12.12
N PRO A 84 -20.50 3.08 13.10
CA PRO A 84 -21.69 3.91 12.89
C PRO A 84 -21.33 5.35 12.48
N PHE A 85 -20.16 5.84 12.88
CA PHE A 85 -19.61 7.15 12.48
C PHE A 85 -19.19 7.22 11.00
N LEU A 86 -19.15 6.10 10.28
CA LEU A 86 -18.93 6.03 8.83
C LEU A 86 -20.24 5.91 8.04
N LYS A 87 -21.41 5.98 8.69
CA LYS A 87 -22.68 6.07 7.96
C LYS A 87 -22.82 7.47 7.38
N ASP A 88 -22.24 7.65 6.20
CA ASP A 88 -22.40 8.88 5.44
C ASP A 88 -23.71 8.83 4.65
N GLU A 89 -24.73 9.58 5.12
CA GLU A 89 -25.99 9.76 4.40
C GLU A 89 -25.80 10.55 3.09
N LYS A 90 -24.74 11.34 2.97
CA LYS A 90 -24.44 12.21 1.80
C LYS A 90 -23.56 11.53 0.74
N GLY A 91 -23.04 10.33 1.02
CA GLY A 91 -22.32 9.48 0.08
C GLY A 91 -20.85 9.85 -0.17
N TYR A 92 -20.02 8.82 -0.35
CA TYR A 92 -18.58 8.96 -0.58
C TYR A 92 -18.23 9.39 -2.01
N ILE A 93 -17.24 10.28 -2.12
CA ILE A 93 -16.55 10.56 -3.38
C ILE A 93 -15.66 9.36 -3.71
N LYS A 94 -16.01 8.62 -4.76
CA LYS A 94 -15.29 7.39 -5.17
C LYS A 94 -14.35 7.58 -6.35
N THR A 95 -14.44 8.73 -7.02
CA THR A 95 -13.68 9.06 -8.22
C THR A 95 -13.25 10.52 -8.19
N LEU A 96 -12.11 10.82 -8.80
CA LEU A 96 -11.68 12.20 -8.97
C LEU A 96 -12.69 12.95 -9.86
N PRO A 97 -13.18 14.14 -9.45
CA PRO A 97 -14.09 14.94 -10.27
C PRO A 97 -13.48 15.30 -11.63
N ALA A 98 -14.30 15.27 -12.69
CA ALA A 98 -13.83 15.62 -14.04
C ALA A 98 -13.50 17.11 -14.19
N GLN A 99 -14.07 17.96 -13.33
CA GLN A 99 -13.81 19.40 -13.27
C GLN A 99 -13.33 19.75 -11.86
N GLY A 100 -12.41 20.72 -11.78
CA GLY A 100 -11.91 21.19 -10.49
C GLY A 100 -13.02 21.85 -9.67
N ILE A 101 -13.10 21.48 -8.40
CA ILE A 101 -14.01 22.10 -7.43
C ILE A 101 -13.46 23.49 -7.07
N SER A 102 -14.35 24.48 -6.91
CA SER A 102 -13.95 25.83 -6.50
C SER A 102 -13.44 25.83 -5.05
N GLN A 103 -12.65 26.84 -4.67
CA GLN A 103 -12.14 26.94 -3.30
C GLN A 103 -13.27 27.08 -2.27
N ASP A 104 -14.30 27.88 -2.57
CA ASP A 104 -15.43 28.11 -1.68
C ASP A 104 -16.24 26.83 -1.47
N GLU A 105 -16.54 26.11 -2.56
CA GLU A 105 -17.26 24.83 -2.50
C GLU A 105 -16.46 23.75 -1.74
N LEU A 106 -15.12 23.74 -1.90
CA LEU A 106 -14.26 22.84 -1.14
C LEU A 106 -14.28 23.15 0.36
N LEU A 107 -14.21 24.44 0.73
CA LEU A 107 -14.26 24.87 2.13
C LEU A 107 -15.62 24.57 2.77
N GLU A 108 -16.72 24.76 2.04
CA GLU A 108 -18.06 24.33 2.49
C GLU A 108 -18.12 22.83 2.72
N LYS A 109 -17.58 22.03 1.80
CA LYS A 109 -17.53 20.57 1.94
C LYS A 109 -16.68 20.11 3.14
N ILE A 110 -15.55 20.77 3.39
CA ILE A 110 -14.72 20.50 4.58
C ILE A 110 -15.46 20.87 5.86
N LYS A 111 -16.21 22.00 5.86
CA LYS A 111 -17.05 22.41 6.99
C LYS A 111 -18.14 21.38 7.27
N ASP A 112 -18.78 20.86 6.23
CA ASP A 112 -19.73 19.76 6.32
C ASP A 112 -19.10 18.55 7.01
N TYR A 113 -17.91 18.12 6.58
CA TYR A 113 -17.19 17.00 7.21
C TYR A 113 -16.82 17.27 8.66
N SER A 114 -16.39 18.49 8.99
CA SER A 114 -16.09 18.85 10.38
C SER A 114 -17.34 18.81 11.27
N SER A 115 -18.52 19.09 10.71
CA SER A 115 -19.80 19.06 11.44
C SER A 115 -20.38 17.65 11.62
N MET A 116 -19.85 16.64 10.92
CA MET A 116 -20.30 15.25 11.05
C MET A 116 -19.85 14.59 12.36
N SER A 117 -18.90 15.18 13.09
CA SER A 117 -18.51 14.69 14.41
C SER A 117 -19.63 14.95 15.42
N GLU A 118 -20.36 13.91 15.81
CA GLU A 118 -21.35 13.98 16.91
C GLU A 118 -20.69 14.22 18.28
N VAL A 119 -19.37 14.06 18.36
CA VAL A 119 -18.59 14.20 19.59
C VAL A 119 -17.92 15.57 19.61
N HIS A 120 -18.39 16.43 20.52
CA HIS A 120 -17.75 17.69 20.86
C HIS A 120 -16.59 17.43 21.83
N TRP A 121 -15.36 17.33 21.30
CA TRP A 121 -14.17 17.12 22.10
C TRP A 121 -13.83 18.36 22.95
N GLU A 122 -14.32 19.52 22.54
CA GLU A 122 -14.18 20.81 23.22
C GLU A 122 -14.82 20.79 24.63
N ASP A 123 -15.83 19.93 24.84
CA ASP A 123 -16.47 19.72 26.15
C ASP A 123 -15.60 18.92 27.14
N GLY A 124 -14.43 18.43 26.72
CA GLY A 124 -13.52 17.63 27.55
C GLY A 124 -14.02 16.22 27.86
N LYS A 125 -15.06 15.75 27.16
CA LYS A 125 -15.70 14.43 27.38
C LYS A 125 -15.00 13.28 26.64
N VAL A 126 -13.90 13.56 25.95
CA VAL A 126 -13.17 12.59 25.13
C VAL A 126 -11.78 12.35 25.73
N SER A 127 -11.57 11.15 26.25
CA SER A 127 -10.32 10.81 26.94
C SER A 127 -9.17 10.62 25.94
N GLY A 128 -8.07 11.37 26.13
CA GLY A 128 -6.79 11.15 25.44
C GLY A 128 -6.73 11.55 23.96
N THR A 129 -7.80 12.09 23.38
CA THR A 129 -7.85 12.41 21.94
C THR A 129 -7.22 13.76 21.59
N VAL A 130 -7.50 14.81 22.37
CA VAL A 130 -6.94 16.16 22.17
C VAL A 130 -6.35 16.66 23.47
N TYR A 131 -5.04 16.93 23.48
CA TYR A 131 -4.30 17.33 24.70
C TYR A 131 -4.45 18.83 25.03
N SER A 132 -4.65 19.67 24.02
CA SER A 132 -4.92 21.10 24.19
C SER A 132 -5.90 21.56 23.12
N GLY A 133 -6.97 22.22 23.58
CA GLY A 133 -8.01 22.84 22.74
C GLY A 133 -7.96 24.36 22.69
N GLU A 134 -6.89 24.97 23.22
CA GLU A 134 -6.83 26.42 23.35
C GLU A 134 -6.72 27.11 21.98
N GLU A 135 -7.69 27.98 21.67
CA GLU A 135 -7.78 28.69 20.39
C GLU A 135 -6.52 29.51 20.07
N LYS A 136 -5.95 30.19 21.08
CA LYS A 136 -4.72 31.00 20.91
C LYS A 136 -3.53 30.13 20.48
N LEU A 137 -3.40 28.94 21.07
CA LEU A 137 -2.34 28.00 20.72
C LEU A 137 -2.56 27.45 19.31
N THR A 138 -3.79 27.06 18.98
CA THR A 138 -4.15 26.58 17.63
C THR A 138 -3.82 27.63 16.57
N ASN A 139 -4.19 28.89 16.80
CA ASN A 139 -3.90 30.00 15.88
C ASN A 139 -2.39 30.24 15.71
N LEU A 140 -1.59 30.06 16.76
CA LEU A 140 -0.13 30.14 16.67
C LEU A 140 0.43 28.98 15.83
N LEU A 141 -0.04 27.75 16.07
CA LEU A 141 0.41 26.56 15.35
C LEU A 141 0.09 26.62 13.86
N VAL A 142 -1.10 27.09 13.49
CA VAL A 142 -1.50 27.30 12.08
C VAL A 142 -0.55 28.27 11.38
N LYS A 143 -0.21 29.41 12.02
CA LYS A 143 0.74 30.38 11.46
C LYS A 143 2.15 29.83 11.29
N VAL A 144 2.59 28.96 12.20
CA VAL A 144 3.89 28.28 12.06
C VAL A 144 3.83 27.28 10.91
N TYR A 145 2.77 26.46 10.85
CA TYR A 145 2.58 25.49 9.77
C TYR A 145 2.53 26.16 8.39
N GLU A 146 1.79 27.26 8.25
CA GLU A 146 1.70 28.05 7.01
C GLU A 146 3.09 28.45 6.49
N LYS A 147 4.01 28.86 7.37
CA LYS A 147 5.38 29.25 7.00
C LYS A 147 6.26 28.08 6.54
N PHE A 148 5.97 26.87 7.02
CA PHE A 148 6.77 25.67 6.77
C PHE A 148 6.04 24.62 5.91
N ALA A 149 4.88 24.95 5.33
CA ALA A 149 4.03 24.01 4.59
C ALA A 149 4.76 23.31 3.42
N TRP A 150 5.70 23.99 2.78
CA TRP A 150 6.51 23.48 1.67
C TRP A 150 7.91 23.03 2.06
N SER A 151 8.23 23.05 3.36
CA SER A 151 9.53 22.61 3.84
C SER A 151 9.63 21.09 3.84
N ASN A 152 10.80 20.57 3.49
CA ASN A 152 11.06 19.13 3.43
C ASN A 152 12.40 18.82 4.12
N PRO A 153 12.42 18.11 5.26
CA PRO A 153 13.66 17.84 6.01
C PRO A 153 14.66 16.96 5.27
N LEU A 154 14.28 16.31 4.16
CA LEU A 154 15.20 15.57 3.28
C LEU A 154 16.24 16.47 2.58
N HIS A 155 15.96 17.78 2.48
CA HIS A 155 16.83 18.76 1.83
C HIS A 155 17.32 19.82 2.84
N PRO A 156 18.24 19.47 3.75
CA PRO A 156 18.74 20.39 4.77
C PRO A 156 19.57 21.55 4.21
N ASP A 157 20.08 21.40 2.99
CA ASP A 157 20.74 22.43 2.21
C ASP A 157 19.77 23.54 1.74
N ILE A 158 18.53 23.17 1.41
CA ILE A 158 17.47 24.10 1.00
C ILE A 158 16.73 24.65 2.23
N PHE A 159 16.53 23.83 3.27
CA PHE A 159 15.76 24.17 4.48
C PHE A 159 16.60 24.12 5.76
N PRO A 160 17.68 24.92 5.89
CA PRO A 160 18.55 24.89 7.07
C PRO A 160 17.83 25.33 8.35
N GLY A 161 16.82 26.21 8.22
CA GLY A 161 15.98 26.64 9.34
C GLY A 161 15.19 25.49 9.96
N LEU A 162 14.61 24.61 9.14
CA LEU A 162 13.90 23.42 9.62
C LEU A 162 14.85 22.46 10.34
N ARG A 163 16.03 22.19 9.74
CA ARG A 163 17.07 21.35 10.35
C ARG A 163 17.50 21.87 11.72
N LYS A 164 17.67 23.20 11.85
CA LYS A 164 17.98 23.85 13.12
C LYS A 164 16.86 23.63 14.15
N MET A 165 15.60 23.85 13.79
CA MET A 165 14.47 23.64 14.70
C MET A 165 14.40 22.20 15.21
N GLU A 166 14.56 21.21 14.33
CA GLU A 166 14.57 19.79 14.75
C GLU A 166 15.73 19.49 15.71
N ALA A 167 16.91 20.05 15.47
CA ALA A 167 18.07 19.89 16.36
C ALA A 167 17.80 20.48 17.75
N GLU A 168 17.17 21.66 17.80
CA GLU A 168 16.82 22.35 19.05
C GLU A 168 15.76 21.59 19.83
N VAL A 169 14.73 21.06 19.15
CA VAL A 169 13.70 20.22 19.78
C VAL A 169 14.32 18.96 20.40
N VAL A 170 15.18 18.25 19.66
CA VAL A 170 15.89 17.07 20.18
C VAL A 170 16.73 17.44 21.40
N ARG A 171 17.48 18.55 21.34
CA ARG A 171 18.32 18.98 22.46
C ARG A 171 17.48 19.37 23.68
N MET A 172 16.37 20.09 23.50
CA MET A 172 15.45 20.43 24.60
C MET A 172 14.89 19.16 25.25
N ALA A 173 14.49 18.16 24.47
CA ALA A 173 14.04 16.87 25.00
C ALA A 173 15.15 16.14 25.75
N CYS A 174 16.36 16.04 25.20
CA CYS A 174 17.51 15.44 25.89
C CYS A 174 17.81 16.12 27.23
N THR A 175 17.74 17.46 27.28
CA THR A 175 17.93 18.23 28.51
C THR A 175 16.81 17.96 29.53
N LEU A 176 15.55 17.89 29.07
CA LEU A 176 14.40 17.57 29.93
C LEU A 176 14.54 16.21 30.61
N PHE A 177 15.12 15.22 29.92
CA PHE A 177 15.40 13.88 30.43
C PHE A 177 16.81 13.71 31.02
N HIS A 178 17.55 14.79 31.29
CA HIS A 178 18.88 14.77 31.91
C HIS A 178 19.94 13.92 31.17
N GLY A 179 19.89 13.84 29.84
CA GLY A 179 20.75 12.97 29.03
C GLY A 179 22.24 13.37 28.93
N GLY A 180 22.64 14.54 29.44
CA GLY A 180 24.03 15.02 29.36
C GLY A 180 24.49 15.37 27.92
N PRO A 181 25.77 15.75 27.73
CA PRO A 181 26.27 16.27 26.44
C PRO A 181 26.37 15.19 25.34
N SER A 182 26.56 13.92 25.71
CA SER A 182 26.66 12.79 24.77
C SER A 182 25.29 12.30 24.27
N SER A 183 24.19 12.76 24.85
CA SER A 183 22.85 12.40 24.38
C SER A 183 22.57 12.95 22.99
N CYS A 184 21.86 12.13 22.21
CA CYS A 184 21.42 12.42 20.85
C CYS A 184 20.02 11.83 20.61
N GLY A 185 19.40 12.22 19.50
CA GLY A 185 18.07 11.77 19.12
C GLY A 185 17.66 12.28 17.75
N VAL A 186 16.46 11.90 17.32
CA VAL A 186 15.87 12.30 16.05
C VAL A 186 14.37 12.55 16.26
N VAL A 187 13.81 13.53 15.55
CA VAL A 187 12.36 13.73 15.51
C VAL A 187 11.75 12.63 14.66
N SER A 188 10.75 11.93 15.18
CA SER A 188 10.07 10.85 14.46
C SER A 188 8.57 11.06 14.44
N ARG A 189 7.91 10.48 13.45
CA ARG A 189 6.47 10.19 13.54
C ARG A 189 6.31 8.91 14.36
N PRO A 190 5.22 8.75 15.13
CA PRO A 190 4.94 7.49 15.79
C PRO A 190 4.93 6.37 14.74
N LEU A 191 5.78 5.36 14.94
CA LEU A 191 5.74 4.13 14.17
C LEU A 191 4.50 3.37 14.61
N ASN A 192 3.57 3.12 13.70
CA ASN A 192 2.51 2.13 13.93
C ASN A 192 3.20 0.80 14.26
N THR A 193 3.06 0.34 15.50
CA THR A 193 3.34 -1.05 15.90
C THR A 193 2.24 -1.96 15.43
#